data_AF-A0A5P0JJF1-F1
#
_entry.id   AF-A0A5P0JJF1-F1
#
_cell.length_a   1.000
_cell.length_b   1.000
_cell.length_c   1.000
_cell.angle_alpha   90.00
_cell.angle_beta   90.00
_cell.angle_gamma   90.00
#
_symmetry.space_group_name_H-M   'P 1'
#
loop_
_entity.id
_entity.type
_entity.pdbx_description
1 polymer ?
#
loop_
_entity_poly.entity_id
_entity_poly.type
_entity_poly.pdbx_seq_one_letter_code
_entity_poly.pdbx_strand_id
1 'polypeptide(L)'
;QRFGNTVSFYVPLYLSNLCANDCTYCGFSMSNRIKRKTLDEADIARESAAIREMGFEHLLLVTGEHQAKVGMDYFRRHLPALREQFSSLQMEVQPLAETEYAELKQLGLDGVMVYQETYHEATYARHHLKG
;
A
#
# COMPACT_ATOMS: atom_id res chain seq x y z
N GLN A 1 19.64 -10.82 -22.95
CA GLN A 1 18.41 -11.51 -22.50
C GLN A 1 17.92 -10.79 -21.26
N ARG A 2 16.65 -10.34 -21.20
CA ARG A 2 16.25 -9.45 -20.09
C ARG A 2 15.72 -10.19 -18.85
N PHE A 3 14.93 -11.26 -18.99
CA PHE A 3 14.33 -11.93 -17.82
C PHE A 3 14.22 -13.47 -17.88
N GLY A 4 14.53 -14.12 -19.02
CA GLY A 4 14.36 -15.58 -19.15
C GLY A 4 12.87 -16.01 -19.13
N ASN A 5 12.61 -17.29 -18.86
CA ASN A 5 11.25 -17.86 -18.79
C ASN A 5 10.79 -17.97 -17.33
N THR A 6 10.73 -16.84 -16.63
CA THR A 6 10.29 -16.78 -15.23
C THR A 6 9.01 -15.96 -15.10
N VAL A 7 8.13 -16.37 -14.19
CA VAL A 7 6.94 -15.61 -13.79
C VAL A 7 7.02 -15.44 -12.28
N SER A 8 7.12 -14.19 -11.83
CA SER A 8 7.13 -13.85 -10.42
C SER A 8 5.71 -13.58 -9.94
N PHE A 9 5.37 -14.09 -8.77
CA PHE A 9 4.09 -13.86 -8.12
C PHE A 9 4.27 -13.02 -6.86
N TYR A 10 3.29 -12.17 -6.59
CA TYR A 10 3.14 -11.46 -5.33
C TYR A 10 1.66 -11.46 -4.94
N VAL A 11 1.37 -11.18 -3.67
CA VAL A 11 0.00 -11.07 -3.17
C VAL A 11 -0.24 -9.65 -2.64
N PRO A 12 -1.33 -8.98 -3.06
CA PRO A 12 -1.73 -7.72 -2.46
C PRO A 12 -2.30 -7.94 -1.05
N LEU A 13 -1.77 -7.23 -0.07
CA LEU A 13 -2.30 -7.15 1.29
C LEU A 13 -2.80 -5.73 1.55
N TYR A 14 -4.13 -5.57 1.59
CA TYR A 14 -4.77 -4.29 1.93
C TYR A 14 -4.69 -4.03 3.44
N LEU A 15 -3.80 -3.13 3.85
CA LEU A 15 -3.61 -2.75 5.25
C LEU A 15 -4.72 -1.82 5.75
N SER A 16 -5.30 -1.02 4.86
CA SER A 16 -6.39 -0.09 5.20
C SER A 16 -7.20 0.30 3.99
N ASN A 17 -8.52 0.38 4.15
CA ASN A 17 -9.43 0.99 3.17
C ASN A 17 -9.88 2.41 3.57
N LEU A 18 -9.27 3.00 4.61
CA LEU A 18 -9.53 4.38 5.02
C LEU A 18 -8.77 5.33 4.11
N CYS A 19 -9.48 6.23 3.44
CA CYS A 19 -8.90 7.21 2.53
C CYS A 19 -9.59 8.58 2.70
N ALA A 20 -8.82 9.64 2.64
CA ALA A 20 -9.24 11.04 2.71
C ALA A 20 -9.45 11.66 1.32
N ASN A 21 -9.04 10.97 0.25
CA ASN A 21 -9.19 11.47 -1.12
C ASN A 21 -10.58 11.18 -1.67
N ASP A 22 -11.01 12.01 -2.61
CA ASP A 22 -12.24 11.83 -3.38
C ASP A 22 -11.91 11.59 -4.86
N CYS A 23 -11.48 10.36 -5.16
CA CYS A 23 -11.24 9.91 -6.52
C CYS A 23 -12.51 9.27 -7.11
N THR A 24 -13.03 9.79 -8.23
CA THR A 24 -14.34 9.37 -8.78
C THR A 24 -14.39 7.90 -9.23
N TYR A 25 -13.23 7.28 -9.42
CA TYR A 25 -13.09 5.90 -9.87
C TYR A 25 -12.73 4.93 -8.73
N CYS A 26 -12.43 5.44 -7.53
CA CYS A 26 -11.91 4.63 -6.43
C CYS A 26 -13.04 4.18 -5.50
N GLY A 27 -13.13 2.86 -5.27
CA GLY A 27 -14.06 2.28 -4.30
C GLY A 27 -13.83 2.78 -2.86
N PHE A 28 -12.61 3.21 -2.54
CA PHE A 28 -12.26 3.76 -1.22
C PHE A 28 -12.40 5.29 -1.14
N SER A 29 -12.91 5.98 -2.17
CA SER A 29 -13.17 7.43 -2.08
C SER A 29 -13.87 7.78 -0.76
N MET A 30 -13.43 8.88 -0.12
CA MET A 30 -13.95 9.35 1.17
C MET A 30 -15.48 9.52 1.15
N SER A 31 -16.05 9.86 -0.01
CA SER A 31 -17.47 10.09 -0.21
C SER A 31 -18.30 8.80 -0.20
N ASN A 32 -17.65 7.64 -0.37
CA ASN A 32 -18.32 6.34 -0.32
C ASN A 32 -18.62 5.92 1.12
N ARG A 33 -19.89 5.58 1.38
CA ARG A 33 -20.38 5.06 2.67
C ARG A 33 -20.14 3.56 2.78
N ILE A 34 -18.88 3.19 2.96
CA ILE A 34 -18.45 1.80 3.17
C ILE A 34 -17.95 1.61 4.61
N LYS A 35 -17.96 0.36 5.10
CA LYS A 35 -17.31 0.03 6.37
C LYS A 35 -15.80 0.22 6.23
N ARG A 36 -15.23 1.11 7.03
CA ARG A 36 -13.79 1.36 7.05
C ARG A 36 -13.10 0.40 8.03
N LYS A 37 -11.95 -0.13 7.62
CA LYS A 37 -11.08 -0.99 8.41
C LYS A 37 -9.62 -0.63 8.12
N THR A 38 -8.86 -0.47 9.20
CA THR A 38 -7.41 -0.44 9.21
C THR A 38 -6.99 -1.67 10.03
N LEU A 39 -6.13 -2.50 9.48
CA LEU A 39 -5.68 -3.70 10.18
C LEU A 39 -4.83 -3.28 11.39
N ASP A 40 -5.00 -3.95 12.52
CA ASP A 40 -4.08 -3.84 13.64
C ASP A 40 -2.99 -4.92 13.56
N GLU A 41 -2.14 -4.98 14.57
CA GLU A 41 -1.06 -5.97 14.64
C GLU A 41 -1.57 -7.42 14.61
N ALA A 42 -2.70 -7.70 15.27
CA ALA A 42 -3.27 -9.05 15.32
C ALA A 42 -3.92 -9.44 13.98
N ASP A 43 -4.60 -8.50 13.33
CA ASP A 43 -5.09 -8.68 11.97
C ASP A 43 -3.93 -8.94 11.00
N ILE A 44 -2.89 -8.11 11.01
CA ILE A 44 -1.72 -8.26 10.12
C ILE A 44 -1.04 -9.60 10.35
N ALA A 45 -0.85 -10.02 11.61
CA ALA A 45 -0.25 -11.31 11.92
C ALA A 45 -1.07 -12.48 11.36
N ARG A 46 -2.41 -12.43 11.50
CA ARG A 46 -3.31 -13.44 10.94
C ARG A 46 -3.25 -13.50 9.42
N GLU A 47 -3.36 -12.35 8.74
CA GLU A 47 -3.31 -12.30 7.27
C GLU A 47 -1.92 -12.75 6.76
N SER A 48 -0.84 -12.33 7.43
CA SER A 48 0.53 -12.73 7.08
C SER A 48 0.72 -14.24 7.21
N ALA A 49 0.25 -14.85 8.30
CA ALA A 49 0.31 -16.29 8.51
C ALA A 49 -0.44 -17.06 7.42
N ALA A 50 -1.65 -16.63 7.07
CA ALA A 50 -2.43 -17.24 5.99
C ALA A 50 -1.72 -17.13 4.63
N ILE A 51 -1.11 -15.97 4.33
CA ILE A 51 -0.35 -15.78 3.07
C ILE A 51 0.90 -16.68 3.03
N ARG A 52 1.61 -16.82 4.16
CA ARG A 52 2.76 -17.72 4.26
C ARG A 52 2.36 -19.19 4.09
N GLU A 53 1.22 -19.60 4.64
CA GLU A 53 0.68 -20.96 4.45
C GLU A 53 0.34 -21.25 2.99
N MET A 54 -0.09 -20.24 2.23
CA MET A 54 -0.29 -20.32 0.78
C MET A 54 1.02 -20.38 -0.04
N GLY A 55 2.18 -20.21 0.60
CA GLY A 55 3.51 -20.31 -0.03
C GLY A 55 4.00 -19.04 -0.71
N PHE A 56 3.38 -17.87 -0.46
CA PHE A 56 3.84 -16.60 -1.02
C PHE A 56 4.88 -15.92 -0.12
N GLU A 57 5.91 -15.35 -0.77
CA GLU A 57 7.01 -14.64 -0.09
C GLU A 57 7.13 -13.17 -0.50
N HIS A 58 6.32 -12.72 -1.46
CA HIS A 58 6.36 -11.35 -2.00
C HIS A 58 5.01 -10.68 -1.74
N LEU A 59 5.03 -9.53 -1.05
CA LEU A 59 3.84 -8.74 -0.79
C LEU A 59 3.83 -7.43 -1.57
N LEU A 60 2.64 -7.07 -2.01
CA LEU A 60 2.27 -5.71 -2.36
C LEU A 60 1.38 -5.15 -1.25
N LEU A 61 1.91 -4.29 -0.42
CA LEU A 61 1.15 -3.61 0.62
C LEU A 61 0.32 -2.50 -0.01
N VAL A 62 -0.99 -2.48 0.26
CA VAL A 62 -1.90 -1.48 -0.30
C VAL A 62 -2.62 -0.76 0.83
N THR A 63 -2.69 0.55 0.74
CA THR A 63 -3.26 1.41 1.79
C THR A 63 -4.01 2.57 1.18
N GLY A 64 -5.18 2.91 1.75
CA GLY A 64 -5.80 4.20 1.51
C GLY A 64 -5.01 5.34 2.14
N GLU A 65 -5.27 6.57 1.70
CA GLU A 65 -4.52 7.75 2.16
C GLU A 65 -5.20 8.41 3.36
N HIS A 66 -4.65 8.26 4.57
CA HIS A 66 -5.15 8.99 5.73
C HIS A 66 -4.04 9.26 6.75
N GLN A 67 -3.36 10.40 6.63
CA GLN A 67 -2.14 10.74 7.40
C GLN A 67 -2.22 10.43 8.91
N ALA A 68 -3.33 10.79 9.57
CA ALA A 68 -3.46 10.59 11.02
C ALA A 68 -3.66 9.14 11.50
N LYS A 69 -4.04 8.22 10.61
CA LYS A 69 -4.36 6.83 10.98
C LYS A 69 -3.54 5.80 10.21
N VAL A 70 -3.09 6.15 9.01
CA VAL A 70 -2.37 5.29 8.08
C VAL A 70 -1.24 6.09 7.43
N GLY A 71 -0.44 6.73 8.29
CA GLY A 71 0.77 7.47 7.90
C GLY A 71 2.03 6.77 8.40
N MET A 72 3.16 7.49 8.41
CA MET A 72 4.47 6.93 8.77
C MET A 72 4.51 6.25 10.15
N ASP A 73 3.76 6.73 11.15
CA ASP A 73 3.70 6.08 12.47
C ASP A 73 3.11 4.67 12.41
N TYR A 74 2.13 4.46 11.54
CA TYR A 74 1.54 3.15 11.30
C TYR A 74 2.55 2.24 10.57
N PHE A 75 3.24 2.77 9.57
CA PHE A 75 4.26 2.01 8.83
C PHE A 75 5.46 1.62 9.70
N ARG A 76 5.96 2.53 10.54
CA ARG A 76 7.02 2.27 11.53
C ARG A 76 6.67 1.11 12.45
N ARG A 77 5.40 1.01 12.84
CA ARG A 77 4.93 -0.03 13.75
C ARG A 77 4.86 -1.41 13.10
N HIS A 78 4.52 -1.49 11.81
CA HIS A 78 4.12 -2.76 11.18
C HIS A 78 5.08 -3.28 10.11
N LEU A 79 5.80 -2.41 9.39
CA LEU A 79 6.71 -2.84 8.33
C LEU A 79 7.86 -3.74 8.82
N PRO A 80 8.51 -3.49 9.97
CA PRO A 80 9.60 -4.36 10.43
C PRO A 80 9.15 -5.81 10.63
N ALA A 81 7.98 -6.03 11.25
CA ALA A 81 7.45 -7.38 11.49
C ALA A 81 7.08 -8.10 10.18
N LEU A 82 6.58 -7.36 9.18
CA LEU A 82 6.34 -7.91 7.84
C LEU A 82 7.67 -8.24 7.15
N ARG A 83 8.71 -7.40 7.32
CA ARG A 83 10.00 -7.59 6.66
C ARG A 83 10.69 -8.87 7.12
N GLU A 84 10.58 -9.20 8.39
CA GLU A 84 11.10 -10.46 8.95
C GLU A 84 10.41 -11.70 8.36
N GLN A 85 9.19 -11.56 7.83
CA GLN A 85 8.38 -12.66 7.31
C GLN A 85 8.37 -12.76 5.79
N PHE A 86 8.71 -11.73 5.04
CA PHE A 86 8.58 -11.73 3.57
C PHE A 86 9.88 -11.35 2.87
N SER A 87 10.22 -12.14 1.84
CA SER A 87 11.42 -11.97 1.02
C SER A 87 11.40 -10.64 0.25
N SER A 88 10.21 -10.20 -0.18
CA SER A 88 10.03 -8.87 -0.77
C SER A 88 8.79 -8.14 -0.27
N LEU A 89 8.96 -6.85 0.00
CA LEU A 89 7.89 -5.92 0.38
C LEU A 89 7.89 -4.73 -0.57
N GLN A 90 6.81 -4.58 -1.32
CA GLN A 90 6.54 -3.39 -2.10
C GLN A 90 5.27 -2.71 -1.59
N MET A 91 5.07 -1.43 -1.89
CA MET A 91 3.89 -0.70 -1.40
C MET A 91 3.27 0.20 -2.47
N GLU A 92 1.96 0.12 -2.62
CA GLU A 92 1.16 1.19 -3.22
C GLU A 92 0.81 2.20 -2.13
N VAL A 93 1.34 3.41 -2.26
CA VAL A 93 1.20 4.49 -1.28
C VAL A 93 0.93 5.81 -1.98
N GLN A 94 0.31 6.75 -1.28
CA GLN A 94 0.20 8.12 -1.73
C GLN A 94 1.57 8.76 -1.97
N PRO A 95 1.66 9.86 -2.74
CA PRO A 95 2.88 10.66 -2.80
C PRO A 95 3.32 11.11 -1.38
N LEU A 96 4.56 10.76 -1.01
CA LEU A 96 5.17 11.12 0.26
C LEU A 96 6.28 12.16 0.09
N ALA A 97 6.74 12.74 1.20
CA ALA A 97 7.96 13.53 1.22
C ALA A 97 9.19 12.62 0.97
N GLU A 98 10.27 13.20 0.41
CA GLU A 98 11.52 12.48 0.15
C GLU A 98 12.07 11.79 1.41
N THR A 99 12.00 12.46 2.56
CA THR A 99 12.46 11.93 3.85
C THR A 99 11.64 10.73 4.31
N GLU A 100 10.34 10.70 4.01
CA GLU A 100 9.46 9.57 4.33
C GLU A 100 9.77 8.36 3.44
N TYR A 101 10.05 8.57 2.14
CA TYR A 101 10.53 7.48 1.28
C TYR A 101 11.88 6.92 1.74
N ALA A 102 12.80 7.80 2.15
CA ALA A 102 14.09 7.37 2.70
C ALA A 102 13.91 6.50 3.95
N GLU A 103 12.94 6.85 4.81
CA GLU A 103 12.61 6.07 6.00
C GLU A 103 11.91 4.75 5.67
N LEU A 104 10.95 4.71 4.73
CA LEU A 104 10.32 3.46 4.29
C LEU A 104 11.35 2.44 3.81
N LYS A 105 12.39 2.90 3.11
CA LYS A 105 13.52 2.06 2.72
C LYS A 105 14.27 1.49 3.94
N GLN A 106 14.50 2.31 4.98
CA GLN A 106 15.14 1.85 6.22
C GLN A 106 14.28 0.84 7.00
N LEU A 107 12.95 0.97 6.90
CA LEU A 107 12.00 0.02 7.48
C LEU A 107 11.90 -1.31 6.71
N GLY A 108 12.61 -1.44 5.58
CA GLY A 108 12.73 -2.68 4.82
C GLY A 108 11.86 -2.77 3.57
N LEU A 109 11.31 -1.66 3.08
CA LEU A 109 10.57 -1.63 1.82
C LEU A 109 11.52 -1.67 0.61
N ASP A 110 11.23 -2.54 -0.36
CA ASP A 110 12.03 -2.70 -1.58
C ASP A 110 11.63 -1.73 -2.69
N GLY A 111 10.36 -1.28 -2.69
CA GLY A 111 9.84 -0.43 -3.75
C GLY A 111 8.49 0.18 -3.44
N VAL A 112 8.22 1.31 -4.09
CA VAL A 112 6.94 2.02 -4.04
C VAL A 112 6.32 2.07 -5.44
N MET A 113 5.01 1.93 -5.50
CA MET A 113 4.19 2.17 -6.67
C MET A 113 3.32 3.39 -6.39
N VAL A 114 3.47 4.40 -7.25
CA VAL A 114 2.61 5.58 -7.27
C VAL A 114 2.10 5.70 -8.69
N TYR A 115 0.82 5.44 -8.89
CA TYR A 115 0.22 5.59 -10.20
C TYR A 115 -0.06 7.06 -10.45
N GLN A 116 0.40 7.56 -11.60
CA GLN A 116 0.02 8.89 -12.07
C GLN A 116 -1.47 8.95 -12.45
N GLU A 117 -2.08 7.79 -12.70
CA GLU A 117 -3.46 7.58 -13.15
C GLU A 117 -3.73 8.08 -14.57
N THR A 118 -3.37 9.33 -14.85
CA THR A 118 -3.40 9.93 -16.18
C THR A 118 -2.41 11.09 -16.24
N TYR A 119 -1.63 11.16 -17.31
CA TYR A 119 -0.75 12.29 -17.59
C TYR A 119 -1.48 13.49 -18.22
N HIS A 120 -2.75 13.34 -18.60
CA HIS A 120 -3.57 14.46 -19.09
C HIS A 120 -4.16 15.25 -17.93
N GLU A 121 -3.62 16.44 -17.67
CA GLU A 121 -3.94 17.28 -16.50
C GLU A 121 -5.43 17.55 -16.32
N ALA A 122 -6.13 17.93 -17.39
CA ALA A 122 -7.58 18.20 -17.32
C ALA A 122 -8.41 16.93 -17.07
N THR A 123 -7.88 15.74 -17.34
CA THR A 123 -8.55 14.48 -16.94
C THR A 123 -8.22 14.12 -15.51
N TYR A 124 -6.97 14.35 -15.08
CA TYR A 124 -6.56 14.18 -13.70
C TYR A 124 -7.44 15.00 -12.75
N ALA A 125 -7.60 16.30 -13.02
CA ALA A 125 -8.41 17.21 -12.20
C ALA A 125 -9.92 16.86 -12.18
N ARG A 126 -10.43 16.18 -13.22
CA ARG A 126 -11.83 15.71 -13.26
C ARG A 126 -12.08 14.51 -12.36
N HIS A 127 -11.04 13.72 -12.09
CA HIS A 127 -11.16 12.46 -11.35
C HIS A 127 -10.65 12.56 -9.92
N HIS A 128 -9.72 13.48 -9.62
CA HIS A 128 -9.17 13.71 -8.28
C HIS A 128 -9.78 14.99 -7.70
N LEU A 129 -10.93 14.87 -7.05
CA LEU A 129 -11.74 16.02 -6.65
C LEU A 129 -11.24 16.68 -5.37
N LYS A 130 -10.67 15.87 -4.46
CA LYS A 130 -10.14 16.27 -3.14
C LYS A 130 -9.04 15.30 -2.71
N GLY A 131 -8.13 15.77 -1.87
CA GLY A 131 -6.92 15.07 -1.48
C GLY A 131 -5.72 15.96 -1.73
#